data_AF-A0A2K9ANF9-F1
#
_entry.id   AF-A0A2K9ANF9-F1
#
_cell.length_a   1.000
_cell.length_b   1.000
_cell.length_c   1.000
_cell.angle_alpha   90.00
_cell.angle_beta   90.00
_cell.angle_gamma   90.00
#
_symmetry.space_group_name_H-M   'P 1'
#
loop_
_entity.id
_entity.type
_entity.pdbx_description
1 polymer ?
#
loop_
_entity_poly.entity_id
_entity_poly.type
_entity_poly.pdbx_seq_one_letter_code
_entity_poly.pdbx_strand_id
1 'polypeptide(L)'
;MEKWLKTLEQRLSKKFNKTEVDEVISYYEEIINDRLEHGEAIEDILKQYHMATIERDMMVSELSKREVNSIQDLFKTVFQFFFILIATPLWIPIAVIYFVSFVIVFVFFIVSIAIFFSGLAAIIYYIAVAFTDMTSFLEVTGYIGVGLIVMSILSLISLWFYKASQGVAKGLFKVFVNLIKKYRGVK
;
A
#
# COMPACT_ATOMS: atom_id res chain seq x y z
N MET A 1 36.56 -5.40 28.23
CA MET A 1 35.28 -6.13 28.32
C MET A 1 34.24 -5.35 29.12
N GLU A 2 34.45 -5.13 30.42
CA GLU A 2 33.46 -4.53 31.35
C GLU A 2 32.86 -3.19 30.86
N LYS A 3 33.70 -2.27 30.37
CA LYS A 3 33.24 -0.99 29.81
C LYS A 3 32.36 -1.15 28.57
N TRP A 4 32.61 -2.17 27.75
CA TRP A 4 31.84 -2.46 26.54
C TRP A 4 30.46 -3.03 26.89
N LEU A 5 30.41 -4.01 27.81
CA LEU A 5 29.14 -4.59 28.30
C LEU A 5 28.27 -3.54 28.98
N LYS A 6 28.85 -2.68 29.82
CA LYS A 6 28.12 -1.56 30.44
C LYS A 6 27.55 -0.58 29.42
N THR A 7 28.27 -0.34 28.32
CA THR A 7 27.77 0.52 27.24
C THR A 7 26.63 -0.15 26.47
N LEU A 8 26.71 -1.45 26.23
CA LEU A 8 25.64 -2.24 25.62
C LEU A 8 24.39 -2.24 26.52
N GLU A 9 24.55 -2.52 27.80
CA GLU A 9 23.48 -2.52 28.82
C GLU A 9 22.75 -1.16 28.86
N GLN A 10 23.49 -0.04 28.88
CA GLN A 10 22.92 1.31 28.84
C GLN A 10 22.14 1.62 27.55
N ARG A 11 22.48 0.98 26.43
CA ARG A 11 21.74 1.15 25.16
C ARG A 11 20.47 0.32 25.17
N LEU A 12 20.56 -0.94 25.61
CA LEU A 12 19.43 -1.88 25.61
C LEU A 12 18.38 -1.52 26.69
N SER A 13 18.81 -1.12 27.89
CA SER A 13 17.92 -0.68 28.99
C SER A 13 17.00 0.50 28.65
N LYS A 14 17.32 1.28 27.62
CA LYS A 14 16.43 2.35 27.12
C LYS A 14 15.21 1.81 26.37
N LYS A 15 15.24 0.55 25.92
CA LYS A 15 14.27 -0.02 24.98
C LYS A 15 13.63 -1.31 25.48
N PHE A 16 14.35 -2.10 26.28
CA PHE A 16 13.96 -3.43 26.75
C PHE A 16 13.81 -3.47 28.27
N ASN A 17 13.14 -4.50 28.77
CA ASN A 17 12.97 -4.71 30.21
C ASN A 17 14.28 -5.25 30.84
N LYS A 18 14.38 -5.20 32.17
CA LYS A 18 15.62 -5.58 32.86
C LYS A 18 16.02 -7.04 32.63
N THR A 19 15.06 -7.96 32.68
CA THR A 19 15.29 -9.40 32.47
C THR A 19 15.82 -9.69 31.06
N GLU A 20 15.20 -9.10 30.03
CA GLU A 20 15.63 -9.21 28.63
C GLU A 20 17.06 -8.67 28.43
N VAL A 21 17.38 -7.55 29.08
CA VAL A 21 18.73 -6.96 29.02
C VAL A 21 19.75 -7.87 29.70
N ASP A 22 19.44 -8.36 30.91
CA ASP A 22 20.34 -9.19 31.71
C ASP A 22 20.68 -10.51 30.97
N GLU A 23 19.71 -11.13 30.30
CA GLU A 23 19.93 -12.33 29.47
C GLU A 23 20.90 -12.07 28.31
N VAL A 24 20.72 -10.97 27.59
CA VAL A 24 21.60 -10.62 26.46
C VAL A 24 23.00 -10.25 26.93
N ILE A 25 23.13 -9.53 28.04
CA ILE A 25 24.45 -9.22 28.61
C ILE A 25 25.15 -10.51 29.04
N SER A 26 24.45 -11.42 29.73
CA SER A 26 25.00 -12.70 30.15
C SER A 26 25.46 -13.55 28.96
N TYR A 27 24.68 -13.61 27.88
CA TYR A 27 25.03 -14.35 26.67
C TYR A 27 26.29 -13.83 26.00
N TYR A 28 26.41 -12.51 25.82
CA TYR A 28 27.60 -11.94 25.20
C TYR A 28 28.80 -11.97 26.14
N GLU A 29 28.60 -11.88 27.45
CA GLU A 29 29.67 -12.10 28.43
C GLU A 29 30.23 -13.52 28.34
N GLU A 30 29.36 -14.54 28.28
CA GLU A 30 29.75 -15.94 28.10
C GLU A 30 30.53 -16.14 26.79
N ILE A 31 29.99 -15.68 25.65
CA ILE A 31 30.66 -15.81 24.35
C ILE A 31 32.01 -15.10 24.30
N ILE A 32 32.11 -13.89 24.86
CA ILE A 32 33.37 -13.15 24.86
C ILE A 32 34.39 -13.84 25.76
N ASN A 33 33.97 -14.37 26.91
CA ASN A 33 34.83 -15.14 27.81
C ASN A 33 35.31 -16.42 27.16
N ASP A 34 34.43 -17.20 26.53
CA ASP A 34 34.80 -18.42 25.79
C ASP A 34 35.91 -18.12 24.78
N ARG A 35 35.75 -17.08 23.96
CA ARG A 35 36.75 -16.71 22.95
C ARG A 35 38.07 -16.22 23.55
N LEU A 36 37.99 -15.54 24.69
CA LEU A 36 39.17 -15.10 25.44
C LEU A 36 39.95 -16.28 26.02
N GLU A 37 39.25 -17.32 26.51
CA GLU A 37 39.85 -18.59 26.96
C GLU A 37 40.54 -19.35 25.81
N HIS A 38 40.04 -19.21 24.57
CA HIS A 38 40.67 -19.76 23.37
C HIS A 38 41.87 -18.94 22.86
N GLY A 39 42.26 -17.87 23.58
CA GLY A 39 43.47 -17.10 23.31
C GLY A 39 43.30 -15.95 22.31
N GLU A 40 42.06 -15.55 22.00
CA GLU A 40 41.81 -14.38 21.16
C GLU A 40 42.02 -13.07 21.94
N ALA A 41 42.57 -12.04 21.26
CA ALA A 41 42.75 -10.73 21.86
C ALA A 41 41.40 -10.01 22.04
N ILE A 42 41.17 -9.46 23.24
CA ILE A 42 39.89 -8.82 23.59
C ILE A 42 39.50 -7.69 22.63
N GLU A 43 40.46 -6.93 22.11
CA GLU A 43 40.22 -5.86 21.16
C GLU A 43 39.66 -6.37 19.82
N ASP A 44 40.10 -7.54 19.37
CA ASP A 44 39.69 -8.11 18.09
C ASP A 44 38.32 -8.79 18.20
N ILE A 45 38.04 -9.42 19.35
CA ILE A 45 36.71 -9.94 19.68
C ILE A 45 35.69 -8.79 19.67
N LEU A 46 35.97 -7.70 20.40
CA LEU A 46 35.04 -6.58 20.54
C LEU A 46 34.79 -5.81 19.23
N LYS A 47 35.74 -5.80 18.30
CA LYS A 47 35.56 -5.19 16.97
C LYS A 47 34.60 -5.96 16.07
N GLN A 48 34.51 -7.28 16.25
CA GLN A 48 33.62 -8.13 15.47
C GLN A 48 32.15 -7.96 15.88
N TYR A 49 31.89 -7.44 17.08
CA TYR A 49 30.54 -7.22 17.59
C TYR A 49 30.11 -5.76 17.45
N HIS A 50 29.12 -5.54 16.58
CA HIS A 50 28.50 -4.23 16.40
C HIS A 50 27.24 -4.11 17.27
N MET A 51 27.29 -3.26 18.30
CA MET A 51 26.17 -3.04 19.24
C MET A 51 24.86 -2.69 18.54
N ALA A 52 24.89 -1.97 17.42
CA ALA A 52 23.70 -1.62 16.65
C ALA A 52 23.03 -2.85 15.99
N THR A 53 23.84 -3.83 15.57
CA THR A 53 23.34 -5.09 15.02
C THR A 53 22.75 -5.96 16.13
N ILE A 54 23.42 -6.05 17.28
CA ILE A 54 22.93 -6.76 18.47
C ILE A 54 21.58 -6.20 18.93
N GLU A 55 21.48 -4.87 19.01
CA GLU A 55 20.25 -4.18 19.38
C GLU A 55 19.10 -4.46 18.41
N ARG A 56 19.39 -4.50 17.10
CA ARG A 56 18.39 -4.79 16.06
C ARG A 56 17.95 -6.26 16.10
N ASP A 57 18.89 -7.17 16.26
CA ASP A 57 18.61 -8.60 16.23
C ASP A 57 17.84 -9.02 17.50
N MET A 58 18.19 -8.45 18.67
CA MET A 58 17.41 -8.57 19.91
C MET A 58 16.00 -8.01 19.74
N MET A 59 15.85 -6.86 19.06
CA MET A 59 14.54 -6.28 18.78
C MET A 59 13.67 -7.23 17.96
N VAL A 60 14.24 -7.93 16.97
CA VAL A 60 13.50 -8.89 16.14
C VAL A 60 13.16 -10.18 16.91
N SER A 61 14.09 -10.70 17.70
CA SER A 61 13.89 -11.94 18.47
C SER A 61 12.91 -11.76 19.63
N GLU A 62 13.01 -10.68 20.39
CA GLU A 62 12.13 -10.42 21.54
C GLU A 62 10.72 -10.04 21.11
N LEU A 63 10.55 -9.27 20.03
CA LEU A 63 9.21 -8.97 19.49
C LEU A 63 8.44 -10.23 19.03
N SER A 64 9.14 -11.32 18.72
CA SER A 64 8.52 -12.59 18.34
C SER A 64 8.13 -13.47 19.53
N LYS A 65 8.74 -13.24 20.71
CA LYS A 65 8.55 -14.04 21.93
C LYS A 65 7.74 -13.34 23.02
N ARG A 66 7.51 -12.03 22.90
CA ARG A 66 6.82 -11.23 23.91
C ARG A 66 5.36 -11.67 24.07
N GLU A 67 5.08 -12.44 25.12
CA GLU A 67 3.70 -12.67 25.55
C GLU A 67 3.07 -11.34 25.95
N VAL A 68 1.95 -11.05 25.31
CA VAL A 68 1.21 -9.82 25.53
C VAL A 68 0.47 -9.92 26.86
N ASN A 69 1.00 -9.24 27.87
CA ASN A 69 0.42 -9.26 29.21
C ASN A 69 -0.51 -8.04 29.49
N SER A 70 -0.53 -7.04 28.61
CA SER A 70 -1.25 -5.77 28.82
C SER A 70 -1.61 -5.07 27.49
N ILE A 71 -2.72 -4.33 27.47
CA ILE A 71 -3.17 -3.52 26.33
C ILE A 71 -2.12 -2.45 25.97
N GLN A 72 -1.41 -1.88 26.95
CA GLN A 72 -0.35 -0.89 26.68
C GLN A 72 0.87 -1.51 25.99
N ASP A 73 1.21 -2.77 26.31
CA ASP A 73 2.29 -3.50 25.64
C ASP A 73 1.91 -3.88 24.20
N LEU A 74 0.64 -4.20 23.92
CA LEU A 74 0.13 -4.33 22.55
C LEU A 74 0.33 -3.06 21.75
N PHE A 75 -0.09 -1.92 22.31
CA PHE A 75 0.04 -0.64 21.60
C PHE A 75 1.49 -0.31 21.29
N LYS A 76 2.42 -0.58 22.21
CA LYS A 76 3.85 -0.32 22.01
C LYS A 76 4.45 -1.24 20.94
N THR A 77 4.15 -2.54 20.99
CA THR A 77 4.59 -3.52 19.98
C THR A 77 4.01 -3.23 18.60
N VAL A 78 2.72 -2.87 18.52
CA VAL A 78 2.04 -2.50 17.28
C VAL A 78 2.60 -1.21 16.70
N PHE A 79 2.88 -0.20 17.53
CA PHE A 79 3.53 1.03 17.06
C PHE A 79 4.96 0.79 16.57
N GLN A 80 5.72 -0.07 17.24
CA GLN A 80 7.08 -0.41 16.86
C GLN A 80 7.12 -1.22 15.54
N PHE A 81 6.18 -2.16 15.36
CA PHE A 81 5.91 -2.80 14.08
C PHE A 81 5.48 -1.80 13.01
N PHE A 82 4.62 -0.84 13.35
CA PHE A 82 4.15 0.19 12.43
C PHE A 82 5.28 1.12 11.98
N PHE A 83 6.23 1.46 12.86
CA PHE A 83 7.42 2.23 12.49
C PHE A 83 8.37 1.44 11.57
N ILE A 84 8.55 0.13 11.79
CA ILE A 84 9.30 -0.75 10.88
C ILE A 84 8.58 -0.88 9.53
N LEU A 85 7.24 -0.95 9.54
CA LEU A 85 6.41 -0.97 8.35
C LEU A 85 6.45 0.36 7.59
N ILE A 86 6.56 1.50 8.29
CA ILE A 86 6.78 2.84 7.71
C ILE A 86 8.21 2.97 7.14
N ALA A 87 9.21 2.35 7.78
CA ALA A 87 10.60 2.40 7.36
C ALA A 87 10.94 1.46 6.18
N THR A 88 10.01 0.63 5.72
CA THR A 88 10.22 -0.29 4.60
C THR A 88 9.72 0.29 3.26
N PRO A 89 10.43 0.07 2.13
CA PRO A 89 10.17 0.68 0.82
C PRO A 89 8.85 0.24 0.14
N LEU A 90 7.93 -0.40 0.86
CA LEU A 90 6.67 -0.92 0.37
C LEU A 90 5.57 0.13 0.21
N TRP A 91 5.71 1.31 0.83
CA TRP A 91 4.73 2.41 0.70
C TRP A 91 4.71 3.01 -0.70
N ILE A 92 5.87 3.12 -1.36
CA ILE A 92 5.97 3.68 -2.71
C ILE A 92 5.18 2.80 -3.71
N PRO A 93 5.39 1.47 -3.79
CA PRO A 93 4.58 0.59 -4.63
C PRO A 93 3.07 0.68 -4.33
N ILE A 94 2.67 0.72 -3.05
CA ILE A 94 1.25 0.77 -2.67
C ILE A 94 0.61 2.11 -3.08
N ALA A 95 1.31 3.22 -2.84
CA ALA A 95 0.87 4.55 -3.26
C ALA A 95 0.74 4.64 -4.79
N VAL A 96 1.70 4.06 -5.53
CA VAL A 96 1.66 4.00 -7.00
C VAL A 96 0.46 3.20 -7.48
N ILE A 97 0.19 2.01 -6.93
CA ILE A 97 -0.99 1.19 -7.31
C ILE A 97 -2.29 1.96 -7.05
N TYR A 98 -2.39 2.63 -5.90
CA TYR A 98 -3.57 3.42 -5.55
C TYR A 98 -3.76 4.62 -6.50
N PHE A 99 -2.67 5.33 -6.81
CA PHE A 99 -2.68 6.43 -7.77
C PHE A 99 -3.07 5.98 -9.19
N VAL A 100 -2.48 4.89 -9.69
CA VAL A 100 -2.83 4.29 -11.00
C VAL A 100 -4.31 3.92 -11.04
N SER A 101 -4.85 3.41 -9.94
CA SER A 101 -6.27 3.05 -9.87
C SER A 101 -7.18 4.29 -10.01
N PHE A 102 -6.81 5.44 -9.43
CA PHE A 102 -7.52 6.71 -9.65
C PHE A 102 -7.43 7.19 -11.09
N VAL A 103 -6.27 7.04 -11.74
CA VAL A 103 -6.11 7.36 -13.16
C VAL A 103 -7.05 6.51 -14.02
N ILE A 104 -7.19 5.22 -13.74
CA ILE A 104 -8.11 4.32 -14.47
C ILE A 104 -9.57 4.81 -14.34
N VAL A 105 -10.00 5.18 -13.13
CA VAL A 105 -11.35 5.74 -12.90
C VAL A 105 -11.60 6.96 -13.78
N PHE A 106 -10.62 7.87 -13.82
CA PHE A 106 -10.69 9.11 -14.59
C PHE A 106 -10.70 8.84 -16.11
N VAL A 107 -9.86 7.93 -16.59
CA VAL A 107 -9.83 7.51 -18.00
C VAL A 107 -11.18 6.92 -18.42
N PHE A 108 -11.75 6.00 -17.63
CA PHE A 108 -13.06 5.43 -17.95
C PHE A 108 -14.18 6.47 -17.97
N PHE A 109 -14.10 7.47 -17.10
CA PHE A 109 -15.05 8.59 -17.10
C PHE A 109 -14.93 9.45 -18.37
N ILE A 110 -13.70 9.81 -18.77
CA ILE A 110 -13.46 10.54 -20.02
C ILE A 110 -13.93 9.73 -21.24
N VAL A 111 -13.59 8.43 -21.30
CA VAL A 111 -14.00 7.54 -22.39
C VAL A 111 -15.53 7.48 -22.48
N SER A 112 -16.23 7.37 -21.36
CA SER A 112 -17.69 7.41 -21.32
C SER A 112 -18.24 8.71 -21.95
N ILE A 113 -17.70 9.86 -21.57
CA ILE A 113 -18.11 11.17 -22.11
C ILE A 113 -17.83 11.23 -23.62
N ALA A 114 -16.62 10.85 -24.04
CA ALA A 114 -16.22 10.87 -25.45
C ALA A 114 -17.13 9.99 -26.32
N ILE A 115 -17.46 8.79 -25.85
CA ILE A 115 -18.38 7.88 -26.56
C ILE A 115 -19.78 8.49 -26.67
N PHE A 116 -20.30 9.12 -25.61
CA PHE A 116 -21.60 9.79 -25.66
C PHE A 116 -21.63 10.92 -26.69
N PHE A 117 -20.63 11.80 -26.69
CA PHE A 117 -20.52 12.87 -27.68
C PHE A 117 -20.28 12.36 -29.10
N SER A 118 -19.58 11.23 -29.25
CA SER A 118 -19.45 10.57 -30.56
C SER A 118 -20.79 10.11 -31.11
N GLY A 119 -21.70 9.64 -30.24
CA GLY A 119 -23.08 9.31 -30.63
C GLY A 119 -23.89 10.54 -31.05
N LEU A 120 -23.74 11.66 -30.33
CA LEU A 120 -24.36 12.94 -30.72
C LEU A 120 -23.82 13.43 -32.07
N ALA A 121 -22.51 13.34 -32.28
CA ALA A 121 -21.91 13.69 -33.56
C ALA A 121 -22.43 12.78 -34.70
N ALA A 122 -22.58 11.49 -34.43
CA ALA A 122 -23.10 10.53 -35.41
C ALA A 122 -24.54 10.87 -35.84
N ILE A 123 -25.45 11.17 -34.90
CA ILE A 123 -26.83 11.52 -35.27
C ILE A 123 -26.89 12.86 -36.04
N ILE A 124 -26.08 13.85 -35.66
CA ILE A 124 -25.97 15.11 -36.40
C ILE A 124 -25.49 14.86 -37.82
N TYR A 125 -24.48 14.00 -38.00
CA TYR A 125 -23.97 13.61 -39.31
C TYR A 125 -25.05 12.95 -40.16
N TYR A 126 -25.77 11.95 -39.63
CA TYR A 126 -26.83 11.27 -40.38
C TYR A 126 -28.00 12.19 -40.72
N ILE A 127 -28.35 13.14 -39.85
CA ILE A 127 -29.35 14.18 -40.15
C ILE A 127 -28.84 15.08 -41.29
N ALA A 128 -27.59 15.53 -41.24
CA ALA A 128 -27.03 16.38 -42.29
C ALA A 128 -27.01 15.68 -43.66
N VAL A 129 -26.62 14.40 -43.71
CA VAL A 129 -26.65 13.59 -44.94
C VAL A 129 -28.09 13.42 -45.45
N ALA A 130 -29.05 13.19 -44.56
CA ALA A 130 -30.46 13.02 -44.93
C ALA A 130 -31.07 14.22 -45.65
N PHE A 131 -30.54 15.44 -45.46
CA PHE A 131 -31.09 16.67 -46.08
C PHE A 131 -30.19 17.27 -47.17
N THR A 132 -29.00 16.71 -47.42
CA THR A 132 -28.07 17.23 -48.44
C THR A 132 -28.26 16.53 -49.78
N ASP A 133 -28.50 15.23 -49.77
CA ASP A 133 -28.88 14.50 -50.97
C ASP A 133 -30.40 14.66 -51.19
N MET A 134 -30.82 14.96 -52.42
CA MET A 134 -32.23 14.99 -52.87
C MET A 134 -32.82 13.57 -52.80
N THR A 135 -32.99 13.09 -51.58
CA THR A 135 -33.32 11.72 -51.23
C THR A 135 -34.82 11.58 -51.06
N SER A 136 -35.34 10.42 -51.47
CA SER A 136 -36.75 10.12 -51.29
C SER A 136 -37.13 10.12 -49.80
N PHE A 137 -38.41 10.33 -49.48
CA PHE A 137 -38.89 10.30 -48.09
C PHE A 137 -38.47 9.02 -47.33
N LEU A 138 -38.39 7.88 -48.04
CA LEU A 138 -37.93 6.60 -47.49
C LEU A 138 -36.45 6.64 -47.07
N GLU A 139 -35.59 7.31 -47.83
CA GLU A 139 -34.16 7.42 -47.55
C GLU A 139 -33.89 8.37 -46.38
N VAL A 140 -34.58 9.52 -46.34
CA VAL A 140 -34.51 10.47 -45.21
C VAL A 140 -34.86 9.77 -43.90
N THR A 141 -35.98 9.04 -43.89
CA THR A 141 -36.41 8.27 -42.70
C THR A 141 -35.43 7.15 -42.35
N GLY A 142 -34.84 6.49 -43.36
CA GLY A 142 -33.78 5.51 -43.17
C GLY A 142 -32.53 6.06 -42.48
N TYR A 143 -31.99 7.19 -42.95
CA TYR A 143 -30.81 7.82 -42.35
C TYR A 143 -31.05 8.28 -40.91
N ILE A 144 -32.20 8.90 -40.64
CA ILE A 144 -32.57 9.29 -39.27
C ILE A 144 -32.67 8.05 -38.38
N GLY A 145 -33.27 6.96 -38.88
CA GLY A 145 -33.36 5.69 -38.16
C GLY A 145 -31.99 5.11 -37.81
N VAL A 146 -31.05 5.09 -38.75
CA VAL A 146 -29.66 4.64 -38.51
C VAL A 146 -28.97 5.52 -37.48
N GLY A 147 -29.11 6.85 -37.59
CA GLY A 147 -28.54 7.79 -36.62
C GLY A 147 -29.06 7.55 -35.20
N LEU A 148 -30.35 7.29 -35.04
CA LEU A 148 -30.95 6.97 -33.74
C LEU A 148 -30.45 5.64 -33.18
N ILE A 149 -30.31 4.60 -34.02
CA ILE A 149 -29.77 3.29 -33.61
C ILE A 149 -28.32 3.44 -33.13
N VAL A 150 -27.48 4.12 -33.92
CA VAL A 150 -26.06 4.34 -33.58
C VAL A 150 -25.93 5.14 -32.29
N MET A 151 -26.68 6.24 -32.14
CA MET A 151 -26.70 7.03 -30.91
C MET A 151 -27.14 6.20 -29.70
N SER A 152 -28.16 5.36 -29.86
CA SER A 152 -28.67 4.49 -28.79
C SER A 152 -27.61 3.49 -28.33
N ILE A 153 -26.94 2.81 -29.28
CA ILE A 153 -25.88 1.85 -28.99
C ILE A 153 -24.70 2.53 -28.28
N LEU A 154 -24.23 3.67 -28.80
CA LEU A 154 -23.11 4.40 -28.21
C LEU A 154 -23.47 4.95 -26.82
N SER A 155 -24.71 5.39 -26.62
CA SER A 155 -25.19 5.81 -25.29
C SER A 155 -25.19 4.65 -24.29
N LEU A 156 -25.60 3.44 -24.69
CA LEU A 156 -25.54 2.26 -23.84
C LEU A 156 -24.09 1.87 -23.48
N ILE A 157 -23.17 1.93 -24.46
CA ILE A 157 -21.74 1.68 -24.22
C ILE A 157 -21.16 2.74 -23.28
N SER A 158 -21.49 4.01 -23.49
CA SER A 158 -21.08 5.11 -22.62
C SER A 158 -21.57 4.91 -21.17
N LEU A 159 -22.83 4.50 -20.99
CA LEU A 159 -23.38 4.17 -19.67
C LEU A 159 -22.67 2.99 -19.01
N TRP A 160 -22.25 2.00 -19.80
CA TRP A 160 -21.48 0.86 -19.30
C TRP A 160 -20.12 1.31 -18.76
N PHE A 161 -19.38 2.14 -19.52
CA PHE A 161 -18.10 2.72 -19.05
C PHE A 161 -18.28 3.63 -17.82
N TYR A 162 -19.35 4.41 -17.78
CA TYR A 162 -19.68 5.23 -16.61
C TYR A 162 -19.92 4.37 -15.36
N LYS A 163 -20.73 3.31 -15.49
CA LYS A 163 -20.99 2.35 -14.40
C LYS A 163 -19.71 1.61 -13.99
N ALA A 164 -18.86 1.24 -14.93
CA ALA A 164 -17.56 0.63 -14.65
C ALA A 164 -16.67 1.59 -13.83
N SER A 165 -16.56 2.86 -14.25
CA SER A 165 -15.83 3.90 -13.52
C SER A 165 -16.34 4.05 -12.08
N GLN A 166 -17.66 4.13 -11.88
CA GLN A 166 -18.26 4.18 -10.54
C GLN A 166 -17.99 2.91 -9.71
N GLY A 167 -18.02 1.74 -10.34
CA GLY A 167 -17.73 0.46 -9.69
C GLY A 167 -16.31 0.41 -9.15
N VAL A 168 -15.33 0.81 -9.97
CA VAL A 168 -13.92 0.89 -9.57
C VAL A 168 -13.74 1.94 -8.46
N ALA A 169 -14.32 3.13 -8.60
CA ALA A 169 -14.23 4.19 -7.59
C ALA A 169 -14.79 3.75 -6.22
N LYS A 170 -15.97 3.11 -6.22
CA LYS A 170 -16.58 2.53 -5.01
C LYS A 170 -15.71 1.42 -4.41
N GLY A 171 -15.12 0.57 -5.25
CA GLY A 171 -14.17 -0.46 -4.83
C GLY A 171 -12.96 0.13 -4.11
N LEU A 172 -12.33 1.16 -4.70
CA LEU A 172 -11.19 1.86 -4.12
C LEU A 172 -11.54 2.53 -2.78
N PHE A 173 -12.70 3.20 -2.72
CA PHE A 173 -13.17 3.81 -1.47
C PHE A 173 -13.42 2.76 -0.39
N LYS A 174 -14.05 1.62 -0.73
CA LYS A 174 -14.31 0.52 0.20
C LYS A 174 -13.01 -0.10 0.73
N VAL A 175 -12.03 -0.32 -0.14
CA VAL A 175 -10.70 -0.80 0.25
C VAL A 175 -10.02 0.18 1.20
N PHE A 176 -10.04 1.47 0.87
CA PHE A 176 -9.47 2.53 1.70
C PHE A 176 -10.14 2.62 3.08
N VAL A 177 -11.46 2.62 3.14
CA VAL A 177 -12.22 2.62 4.40
C VAL A 177 -11.92 1.37 5.23
N ASN A 178 -11.87 0.19 4.61
CA ASN A 178 -11.56 -1.05 5.32
C ASN A 178 -10.13 -1.07 5.86
N LEU A 179 -9.17 -0.53 5.10
CA LEU A 179 -7.79 -0.36 5.57
C LEU A 179 -7.71 0.56 6.78
N ILE A 180 -8.40 1.71 6.74
CA ILE A 180 -8.45 2.64 7.88
C ILE A 180 -9.13 2.01 9.09
N LYS A 181 -10.27 1.33 8.91
CA LYS A 181 -10.97 0.64 10.01
C LYS A 181 -10.10 -0.42 10.66
N LYS A 182 -9.44 -1.26 9.86
CA LYS A 182 -8.49 -2.27 10.32
C LYS A 182 -7.33 -1.64 11.08
N TYR A 183 -6.82 -0.50 10.61
CA TYR A 183 -5.71 0.20 11.23
C TYR A 183 -6.08 0.92 12.53
N ARG A 184 -7.30 1.47 12.62
CA ARG A 184 -7.80 2.17 13.82
C ARG A 184 -8.39 1.24 14.89
N GLY A 185 -8.43 -0.07 14.67
CA GLY A 185 -9.02 -1.02 15.60
C GLY A 185 -10.54 -0.86 15.81
N VAL A 186 -11.22 -0.13 14.93
CA VAL A 186 -12.67 0.09 14.99
C VAL A 186 -13.32 -1.00 14.15
N LYS A 187 -13.95 -1.98 14.81
CA LYS A 187 -14.80 -3.00 14.17
C LYS A 187 -15.98 -2.34 13.47
#